data_AF-A0AA88Y8U5-F1
#
_entry.id   AF-A0AA88Y8U5-F1
#
_cell.length_a   1.000
_cell.length_b   1.000
_cell.length_c   1.000
_cell.angle_alpha   90.00
_cell.angle_beta   90.00
_cell.angle_gamma   90.00
#
_symmetry.space_group_name_H-M   'P 1'
#
loop_
_entity.id
_entity.type
_entity.pdbx_description
1 polymer ?
#
loop_
_entity_poly.entity_id
_entity_poly.type
_entity_poly.pdbx_seq_one_letter_code
_entity_poly.pdbx_strand_id
1 'polypeptide(L)'
;MDVLSRSHRFSYAAAFGILSNLCFNVIVNQQYAFEYDGPTYFKVFVVLLTMLINGVTYYPLFAALAVQNSLGYFIGTLFAWAYAGVYISNTFICTYNAINFVTLFINEGPIMLCHLYLIFSLPIRFVWSFKRKRKLKFAVDFDSSADLYDSIRNSYQGIHVRKLYAKPPPPPR
;
A
#
# COMPACT_ATOMS: atom_id res chain seq x y z
N MET A 1 -0.90 -0.69 -12.61
CA MET A 1 -0.19 0.30 -11.78
C MET A 1 -0.34 1.64 -12.46
N ASP A 2 -1.02 2.60 -11.85
CA ASP A 2 -1.09 3.95 -12.41
C ASP A 2 0.16 4.72 -12.01
N VAL A 3 1.23 4.53 -12.79
CA VAL A 3 2.55 5.14 -12.56
C VAL A 3 2.47 6.68 -12.62
N LEU A 4 1.37 7.22 -13.17
CA LEU A 4 1.10 8.65 -13.32
C LEU A 4 0.76 9.37 -12.00
N SER A 5 0.21 8.69 -10.99
CA SER A 5 -0.23 9.34 -9.74
C SER A 5 0.78 9.17 -8.61
N ARG A 6 1.56 10.22 -8.34
CA ARG A 6 2.61 10.23 -7.29
C ARG A 6 2.07 10.07 -5.87
N SER A 7 0.77 10.33 -5.64
CA SER A 7 0.15 10.40 -4.30
C SER A 7 0.02 9.04 -3.60
N HIS A 8 0.04 7.93 -4.36
CA HIS A 8 -0.18 6.60 -3.80
C HIS A 8 1.10 5.85 -3.42
N ARG A 9 2.29 6.38 -3.77
CA ARG A 9 3.59 5.69 -3.60
C ARG A 9 3.86 5.23 -2.16
N PHE A 10 3.52 6.05 -1.18
CA PHE A 10 3.73 5.70 0.23
C PHE A 10 2.85 4.54 0.70
N SER A 11 1.61 4.42 0.21
CA SER A 11 0.75 3.27 0.56
C SER A 11 1.23 1.99 -0.11
N TYR A 12 1.73 2.08 -1.34
CA TYR A 12 2.38 0.94 -1.98
C TYR A 12 3.67 0.54 -1.26
N ALA A 13 4.50 1.50 -0.88
CA ALA A 13 5.72 1.24 -0.11
C ALA A 13 5.42 0.57 1.23
N ALA A 14 4.42 1.07 1.97
CA ALA A 14 3.99 0.46 3.23
C ALA A 14 3.45 -0.97 3.04
N ALA A 15 2.63 -1.20 2.01
CA ALA A 15 2.11 -2.52 1.69
C ALA A 15 3.23 -3.51 1.31
N PHE A 16 4.20 -3.06 0.51
CA PHE A 16 5.38 -3.86 0.18
C PHE A 16 6.27 -4.12 1.39
N GLY A 17 6.42 -3.15 2.29
CA GLY A 17 7.16 -3.33 3.54
C GLY A 17 6.57 -4.43 4.42
N ILE A 18 5.24 -4.46 4.56
CA ILE A 18 4.53 -5.51 5.30
C ILE A 18 4.72 -6.87 4.63
N LEU A 19 4.55 -6.95 3.31
CA LEU A 19 4.75 -8.20 2.58
C LEU A 19 6.19 -8.70 2.69
N SER A 20 7.17 -7.80 2.61
CA SER A 20 8.59 -8.14 2.78
C SER A 20 8.86 -8.69 4.18
N ASN A 21 8.23 -8.14 5.21
CA ASN A 21 8.39 -8.65 6.58
C ASN A 21 7.80 -10.05 6.74
N LEU A 22 6.65 -10.32 6.10
CA LEU A 22 6.09 -11.67 6.08
C LEU A 22 7.03 -12.67 5.41
N CYS A 23 7.62 -12.29 4.27
CA CYS A 23 8.64 -13.12 3.62
C CYS A 23 9.86 -13.33 4.53
N PHE A 24 10.31 -12.29 5.23
CA PHE A 24 11.41 -12.39 6.20
C PHE A 24 11.08 -13.37 7.32
N ASN A 25 9.88 -13.30 7.91
CA ASN A 25 9.42 -14.22 8.94
C ASN A 25 9.30 -15.66 8.47
N VAL A 26 8.88 -15.89 7.22
CA VAL A 26 8.83 -17.24 6.63
C VAL A 26 10.24 -17.84 6.47
N ILE A 27 11.23 -17.01 6.08
CA ILE A 27 12.62 -17.48 5.87
C ILE A 27 13.33 -17.72 7.20
N VAL A 28 13.27 -16.73 8.10
CA VAL A 28 14.10 -16.69 9.31
C VAL A 28 13.44 -17.41 10.47
N ASN A 29 12.16 -17.16 10.70
CA ASN A 29 11.43 -17.71 11.84
C ASN A 29 10.69 -19.02 11.50
N GLN A 30 10.86 -19.53 10.27
CA GLN A 30 10.25 -20.78 9.78
C GLN A 30 8.74 -20.86 10.03
N GLN A 31 8.05 -19.72 10.00
CA GLN A 31 6.61 -19.66 10.15
C GLN A 31 5.94 -20.08 8.84
N TYR A 32 5.66 -21.37 8.71
CA TYR A 32 5.03 -21.95 7.52
C TYR A 32 3.51 -21.83 7.60
N ALA A 33 2.85 -21.70 6.43
CA ALA A 33 1.39 -21.75 6.36
C ALA A 33 0.84 -23.16 6.66
N PHE A 34 1.68 -24.18 6.50
CA PHE A 34 1.37 -25.59 6.78
C PHE A 34 2.49 -26.20 7.60
N GLU A 35 2.15 -26.88 8.70
CA GLU A 35 3.10 -27.73 9.42
C GLU A 35 3.42 -28.95 8.56
N TYR A 36 4.69 -29.13 8.24
CA TYR A 36 5.17 -30.25 7.43
C TYR A 36 6.43 -30.86 8.05
N ASP A 37 6.27 -32.06 8.59
CA ASP A 37 7.33 -32.84 9.25
C ASP A 37 8.02 -33.88 8.34
N GLY A 38 7.98 -33.66 7.03
CA GLY A 38 8.62 -34.56 6.08
C GLY A 38 10.10 -34.22 5.75
N PRO A 39 10.67 -34.90 4.73
CA PRO A 39 12.08 -34.76 4.35
C PRO A 39 12.45 -33.34 3.89
N THR A 40 13.71 -32.97 4.12
CA THR A 40 14.26 -31.60 3.96
C THR A 40 14.07 -30.99 2.57
N TYR A 41 14.15 -31.81 1.51
CA TYR A 41 13.94 -31.32 0.13
C TYR A 41 12.52 -30.78 -0.09
N PHE A 42 11.53 -31.38 0.55
CA PHE A 42 10.14 -30.96 0.42
C PHE A 42 9.85 -29.73 1.31
N LYS A 43 10.60 -29.52 2.40
CA LYS A 43 10.50 -28.30 3.22
C LYS A 43 10.79 -27.04 2.41
N VAL A 44 11.79 -27.07 1.53
CA VAL A 44 12.10 -25.93 0.63
C VAL A 44 10.93 -25.62 -0.31
N PHE A 45 10.28 -26.66 -0.84
CA PHE A 45 9.09 -26.51 -1.67
C PHE A 45 7.92 -25.91 -0.89
N VAL A 46 7.71 -26.32 0.36
CA VAL A 46 6.70 -25.76 1.27
C VAL A 46 6.97 -24.28 1.58
N VAL A 47 8.24 -23.89 1.74
CA VAL A 47 8.63 -22.48 1.93
C VAL A 47 8.21 -21.64 0.72
N LEU A 48 8.54 -22.09 -0.50
CA LEU A 48 8.19 -21.40 -1.74
C LEU A 48 6.66 -21.28 -1.91
N LEU A 49 5.91 -22.35 -1.63
CA LEU A 49 4.45 -22.32 -1.64
C LEU A 49 3.89 -21.34 -0.60
N THR A 50 4.44 -21.33 0.62
CA THR A 50 4.03 -20.41 1.69
C THR A 50 4.22 -18.95 1.26
N MET A 51 5.37 -18.62 0.65
CA MET A 51 5.61 -17.28 0.11
C MET A 51 4.60 -16.88 -0.98
N LEU A 52 4.30 -17.81 -1.89
CA LEU A 52 3.33 -17.57 -2.96
C LEU A 52 1.93 -17.33 -2.39
N ILE A 53 1.51 -18.14 -1.41
CA ILE A 53 0.22 -17.98 -0.72
C ILE A 53 0.16 -16.62 -0.01
N ASN A 54 1.23 -16.21 0.68
CA ASN A 54 1.28 -14.89 1.33
C ASN A 54 1.17 -13.74 0.30
N GLY A 55 1.82 -13.88 -0.86
CA GLY A 55 1.69 -12.93 -1.96
C GLY A 55 0.26 -12.82 -2.50
N VAL A 56 -0.38 -13.96 -2.77
CA VAL A 56 -1.79 -14.01 -3.24
C VAL A 56 -2.74 -13.45 -2.17
N THR A 57 -2.46 -13.73 -0.91
CA THR A 57 -3.27 -13.27 0.21
C THR A 57 -3.27 -11.74 0.32
N TYR A 58 -2.14 -11.08 0.05
CA TYR A 58 -2.04 -9.61 0.03
C TYR A 58 -2.47 -8.96 -1.28
N TYR A 59 -2.79 -9.75 -2.32
CA TYR A 59 -3.24 -9.24 -3.61
C TYR A 59 -4.47 -8.32 -3.53
N PRO A 60 -5.53 -8.60 -2.74
CA PRO A 60 -6.70 -7.73 -2.65
C PRO A 60 -6.35 -6.31 -2.18
N LEU A 61 -5.36 -6.16 -1.30
CA LEU A 61 -4.89 -4.86 -0.85
C LEU A 61 -4.20 -4.08 -1.99
N PHE A 62 -3.37 -4.74 -2.79
CA PHE A 62 -2.76 -4.12 -3.97
C PHE A 62 -3.77 -3.79 -5.06
N ALA A 63 -4.74 -4.68 -5.30
CA ALA A 63 -5.83 -4.45 -6.23
C ALA A 63 -6.71 -3.25 -5.79
N ALA A 64 -7.04 -3.17 -4.50
CA ALA A 64 -7.76 -2.05 -3.91
C ALA A 64 -7.04 -0.71 -4.13
N LEU A 65 -5.71 -0.69 -3.96
CA LEU A 65 -4.88 0.50 -4.22
C LEU A 65 -4.77 0.84 -5.71
N ALA A 66 -4.88 -0.16 -6.60
CA ALA A 66 -4.73 0.02 -8.04
C ALA A 66 -5.99 0.55 -8.73
N VAL A 67 -7.18 0.08 -8.32
CA VAL A 67 -8.47 0.40 -8.96
C VAL A 67 -8.94 1.83 -8.64
N GLN A 68 -8.39 2.47 -7.60
CA GLN A 68 -8.69 3.88 -7.19
C GLN A 68 -10.19 4.23 -7.09
N ASN A 69 -11.05 3.23 -6.92
CA ASN A 69 -12.49 3.40 -6.80
C ASN A 69 -12.90 3.44 -5.32
N SER A 70 -14.05 4.02 -5.00
CA SER A 70 -14.57 4.08 -3.64
C SER A 70 -14.75 2.70 -3.01
N LEU A 71 -15.22 1.72 -3.79
CA LEU A 71 -15.32 0.32 -3.35
C LEU A 71 -13.95 -0.31 -3.13
N GLY A 72 -12.96 0.01 -3.97
CA GLY A 72 -11.59 -0.44 -3.81
C GLY A 72 -11.00 0.04 -2.48
N TYR A 73 -11.14 1.33 -2.18
CA TYR A 73 -10.69 1.87 -0.89
C TYR A 73 -11.42 1.23 0.30
N PHE A 74 -12.72 0.96 0.19
CA PHE A 74 -13.48 0.29 1.25
C PHE A 74 -12.98 -1.14 1.54
N ILE A 75 -12.82 -1.95 0.50
CA ILE A 75 -12.28 -3.31 0.63
C ILE A 75 -10.86 -3.26 1.18
N GLY A 76 -10.03 -2.33 0.68
CA GLY A 76 -8.68 -2.11 1.17
C GLY A 76 -8.64 -1.71 2.65
N THR A 77 -9.57 -0.86 3.12
CA THR A 77 -9.66 -0.49 4.53
C THR A 77 -10.02 -1.66 5.43
N LEU A 78 -11.04 -2.45 5.06
CA LEU A 78 -11.44 -3.62 5.84
C LEU A 78 -10.30 -4.63 5.92
N PHE A 79 -9.63 -4.89 4.81
CA PHE A 79 -8.49 -5.79 4.75
C PHE A 79 -7.33 -5.28 5.63
N ALA A 80 -6.97 -4.00 5.51
CA ALA A 80 -5.90 -3.41 6.31
C ALA A 80 -6.21 -3.45 7.83
N TRP A 81 -7.46 -3.21 8.23
CA TRP A 81 -7.90 -3.30 9.62
C TRP A 81 -7.87 -4.73 10.14
N ALA A 82 -8.36 -5.71 9.37
CA ALA A 82 -8.32 -7.11 9.77
C ALA A 82 -6.88 -7.59 10.00
N TYR A 83 -5.98 -7.34 9.03
CA TYR A 83 -4.58 -7.76 9.15
C TYR A 83 -3.83 -7.01 10.24
N ALA A 84 -4.05 -5.70 10.38
CA ALA A 84 -3.44 -4.95 11.46
C ALA A 84 -3.96 -5.41 12.82
N GLY A 85 -5.25 -5.74 12.94
CA GLY A 85 -5.85 -6.28 14.16
C GLY A 85 -5.19 -7.58 14.58
N VAL A 86 -5.04 -8.54 13.65
CA VAL A 86 -4.35 -9.82 13.91
C VAL A 86 -2.89 -9.62 14.26
N TYR A 87 -2.19 -8.73 13.56
CA TYR A 87 -0.80 -8.42 13.85
C TYR A 87 -0.64 -7.84 15.26
N ILE A 88 -1.42 -6.82 15.59
CA ILE A 88 -1.40 -6.14 16.89
C ILE A 88 -1.76 -7.12 18.01
N SER A 89 -2.78 -7.97 17.84
CA SER A 89 -3.16 -8.96 18.84
C SER A 89 -2.03 -9.96 19.09
N ASN A 90 -1.38 -10.45 18.03
CA ASN A 90 -0.25 -11.39 18.16
C ASN A 90 0.94 -10.72 18.86
N THR A 91 1.25 -9.47 18.52
CA THR A 91 2.33 -8.71 19.18
C THR A 91 2.04 -8.51 20.67
N PHE A 92 0.79 -8.17 21.05
CA PHE A 92 0.41 -7.96 22.46
C PHE A 92 0.41 -9.24 23.29
N ILE A 93 -0.04 -10.36 22.72
CA ILE A 93 -0.02 -11.66 23.41
C ILE A 93 1.42 -12.11 23.67
N CYS A 94 2.32 -11.96 22.68
CA CYS A 94 3.72 -12.36 22.83
C CYS A 94 4.54 -11.40 23.71
N THR A 95 4.19 -10.11 23.79
CA THR A 95 4.92 -9.12 24.64
C THR A 95 4.71 -9.34 26.13
N TYR A 96 3.60 -9.95 26.56
CA TYR A 96 3.31 -10.17 27.98
C TYR A 96 4.42 -10.97 28.70
N ASN A 97 5.19 -11.78 27.96
CA ASN A 97 6.24 -12.63 28.50
C ASN A 97 7.67 -12.06 28.35
N ALA A 98 7.87 -10.94 27.64
CA ALA A 98 9.22 -10.44 27.29
C ALA A 98 9.63 -9.23 28.15
N ILE A 99 10.69 -9.40 28.95
CA ILE A 99 11.23 -8.41 29.90
C ILE A 99 11.86 -7.17 29.23
N ASN A 100 12.03 -7.15 27.89
CA ASN A 100 12.66 -6.05 27.16
C ASN A 100 11.75 -5.43 26.10
N PHE A 101 10.93 -4.46 26.50
CA PHE A 101 10.10 -3.64 25.61
C PHE A 101 10.91 -2.93 24.51
N VAL A 102 12.16 -2.57 24.82
CA VAL A 102 13.06 -1.83 23.92
C VAL A 102 13.47 -2.65 22.69
N THR A 103 13.77 -3.94 22.84
CA THR A 103 14.18 -4.78 21.71
C THR A 103 13.01 -5.09 20.78
N LEU A 104 11.80 -5.16 21.32
CA LEU A 104 10.59 -5.34 20.52
C LEU A 104 10.26 -4.09 19.70
N PHE A 105 10.39 -2.90 20.28
CA PHE A 105 10.18 -1.65 19.54
C PHE A 105 11.19 -1.42 18.42
N ILE A 106 12.44 -1.83 18.62
CA ILE A 106 13.49 -1.68 17.60
C ILE A 106 13.27 -2.62 16.42
N ASN A 107 12.90 -3.88 16.68
CA ASN A 107 12.72 -4.88 15.62
C ASN A 107 11.36 -4.77 14.91
N GLU A 108 10.26 -4.61 15.66
CA GLU A 108 8.89 -4.64 15.11
C GLU A 108 8.30 -3.24 14.85
N GLY A 109 8.94 -2.18 15.35
CA GLY A 109 8.53 -0.79 15.18
C GLY A 109 8.31 -0.34 13.73
N PRO A 110 9.24 -0.59 12.77
CA PRO A 110 9.06 -0.13 11.39
C PRO A 110 7.85 -0.76 10.71
N ILE A 111 7.54 -2.02 11.03
CA ILE A 111 6.37 -2.74 10.50
C ILE A 111 5.07 -2.26 11.15
N MET A 112 5.08 -2.04 12.47
CA MET A 112 3.93 -1.42 13.16
C MET A 112 3.58 -0.07 12.54
N LEU A 113 4.58 0.76 12.22
CA LEU A 113 4.37 2.03 11.55
C LEU A 113 3.76 1.88 10.14
N CYS A 114 4.16 0.85 9.39
CA CYS A 114 3.57 0.55 8.08
C CYS A 114 2.08 0.17 8.19
N HIS A 115 1.73 -0.67 9.17
CA HIS A 115 0.34 -1.04 9.43
C HIS A 115 -0.49 0.17 9.88
N LEU A 116 0.02 0.97 10.83
CA LEU A 116 -0.64 2.19 11.29
C LEU A 116 -0.85 3.18 10.13
N TYR A 117 0.17 3.37 9.29
CA TYR A 117 0.06 4.23 8.12
C TYR A 117 -1.07 3.77 7.17
N LEU A 118 -1.22 2.47 6.93
CA LEU A 118 -2.31 1.96 6.09
C LEU A 118 -3.68 2.11 6.76
N ILE A 119 -3.78 1.85 8.08
CA ILE A 119 -5.00 2.02 8.87
C ILE A 119 -5.53 3.46 8.77
N PHE A 120 -4.67 4.48 8.80
CA PHE A 120 -5.10 5.88 8.70
C PHE A 120 -5.21 6.38 7.25
N SER A 121 -4.27 6.02 6.38
CA SER A 121 -4.23 6.59 5.01
C SER A 121 -5.37 6.10 4.12
N LEU A 122 -5.79 4.83 4.23
CA LEU A 122 -6.85 4.26 3.42
C LEU A 122 -8.25 4.85 3.71
N PRO A 123 -8.71 5.00 4.97
CA PRO A 123 -10.01 5.58 5.26
C PRO A 123 -10.05 7.09 4.98
N ILE A 124 -8.96 7.83 5.23
CA ILE A 124 -8.88 9.24 4.84
C ILE A 124 -9.10 9.39 3.32
N ARG A 125 -8.50 8.51 2.53
CA ARG A 125 -8.66 8.49 1.07
C ARG A 125 -10.06 8.05 0.65
N PHE A 126 -10.67 7.11 1.35
CA PHE A 126 -12.08 6.74 1.13
C PHE A 126 -12.99 7.97 1.31
N VAL A 127 -12.82 8.72 2.41
CA VAL A 127 -13.58 9.95 2.68
C VAL A 127 -13.31 11.02 1.62
N TRP A 128 -12.06 11.20 1.20
CA TRP A 128 -11.69 12.14 0.15
C TRP A 128 -12.27 11.74 -1.22
N SER A 129 -12.26 10.45 -1.56
CA SER A 129 -12.87 9.92 -2.78
C SER A 129 -14.37 10.18 -2.80
N PHE A 130 -15.06 9.99 -1.67
CA PHE A 130 -16.48 10.34 -1.53
C PHE A 130 -16.75 11.84 -1.67
N LYS A 131 -15.94 12.69 -1.03
CA LYS A 131 -16.06 14.16 -1.16
C LYS A 131 -15.79 14.61 -2.60
N ARG A 132 -14.79 14.03 -3.26
CA ARG A 132 -14.43 14.34 -4.65
C ARG A 132 -15.51 13.87 -5.62
N LYS A 133 -16.05 12.65 -5.47
CA LYS A 133 -17.17 12.15 -6.28
C LYS A 133 -18.44 12.97 -6.08
N ARG A 134 -18.71 13.47 -4.87
CA ARG A 134 -19.84 14.36 -4.60
C ARG A 134 -19.67 15.72 -5.30
N LYS A 135 -18.46 16.28 -5.29
CA LYS A 135 -18.13 17.50 -6.04
C LYS A 135 -18.15 17.27 -7.56
N LEU A 136 -17.64 16.13 -8.03
CA LEU A 136 -17.59 15.78 -9.45
C LEU A 136 -18.98 15.49 -10.01
N LYS A 137 -19.86 14.77 -9.29
CA LYS A 137 -21.27 14.60 -9.70
C LYS A 137 -22.03 15.93 -9.82
N PHE A 138 -21.63 16.94 -9.05
CA PHE A 138 -22.22 18.29 -9.13
C PHE A 138 -21.61 19.15 -10.25
N ALA A 139 -20.45 18.78 -10.77
CA ALA A 139 -19.72 19.51 -11.82
C ALA A 139 -19.79 18.83 -13.22
N VAL A 140 -20.03 17.52 -13.26
CA VAL A 140 -20.14 16.71 -14.51
C VAL A 140 -21.36 17.11 -15.36
N ASP A 141 -22.36 17.78 -14.78
CA ASP A 141 -23.46 18.36 -15.55
C ASP A 141 -23.06 19.59 -16.39
N PHE A 142 -21.79 20.07 -16.33
CA PHE A 142 -21.40 21.29 -17.05
C PHE A 142 -20.11 21.22 -17.92
N ASP A 143 -19.09 20.38 -17.64
CA ASP A 143 -17.77 20.58 -18.31
C ASP A 143 -16.81 19.36 -18.42
N SER A 144 -17.33 18.15 -18.66
CA SER A 144 -16.55 16.89 -18.54
C SER A 144 -15.31 16.75 -19.43
N SER A 145 -15.20 17.49 -20.54
CA SER A 145 -14.04 17.42 -21.44
C SER A 145 -12.92 18.39 -21.04
N ALA A 146 -13.25 19.62 -20.61
CA ALA A 146 -12.25 20.61 -20.23
C ALA A 146 -11.47 20.20 -18.97
N ASP A 147 -12.17 19.61 -18.00
CA ASP A 147 -11.58 19.11 -16.75
C ASP A 147 -10.56 17.99 -16.98
N LEU A 148 -10.76 17.13 -17.99
CA LEU A 148 -9.82 16.06 -18.33
C LEU A 148 -8.53 16.64 -18.93
N TYR A 149 -8.65 17.58 -19.87
CA TYR A 149 -7.49 18.24 -20.47
C TYR A 149 -6.72 19.08 -19.45
N ASP A 150 -7.41 19.77 -18.54
CA ASP A 150 -6.75 20.57 -17.51
C ASP A 150 -6.11 19.68 -16.43
N SER A 151 -6.73 18.54 -16.10
CA SER A 151 -6.10 17.50 -15.27
C SER A 151 -4.83 16.92 -15.91
N ILE A 152 -4.83 16.69 -17.23
CA ILE A 152 -3.65 16.20 -17.97
C ILE A 152 -2.59 17.31 -18.06
N ARG A 153 -2.99 18.56 -18.30
CA ARG A 153 -2.09 19.72 -18.38
C ARG A 153 -1.38 19.98 -17.06
N ASN A 154 -2.10 19.86 -15.95
CA ASN A 154 -1.58 20.03 -14.59
C ASN A 154 -0.90 18.77 -14.06
N SER A 155 -0.94 17.66 -14.80
CA SER A 155 -0.17 16.46 -14.46
C SER A 155 1.33 16.72 -14.56
N TYR A 156 2.12 15.93 -13.85
CA TYR A 156 3.59 16.06 -13.88
C TYR A 156 4.15 15.89 -15.30
N GLN A 157 3.55 15.00 -16.10
CA GLN A 157 3.92 14.81 -17.51
C GLN A 157 3.59 16.06 -18.33
N GLY A 158 2.41 16.66 -18.13
CA GLY A 158 2.02 17.92 -18.78
C GLY A 158 2.96 19.08 -18.44
N ILE A 159 3.34 19.22 -17.17
CA ILE A 159 4.31 20.23 -16.72
C ILE A 159 5.69 19.97 -17.32
N HIS A 160 6.14 18.71 -17.34
CA HIS A 160 7.45 18.35 -17.90
C HIS A 160 7.53 18.64 -19.40
N VAL A 161 6.51 18.24 -20.16
CA VAL A 161 6.39 18.53 -21.59
C VAL A 161 6.35 20.04 -21.83
N ARG A 162 5.58 20.79 -21.05
CA ARG A 162 5.53 22.26 -21.16
C ARG A 162 6.90 22.90 -20.91
N LYS A 163 7.69 22.33 -20.00
CA LYS A 163 9.06 22.81 -19.72
C LYS A 163 10.02 22.51 -20.88
N LEU A 164 9.85 21.38 -21.56
CA LEU A 164 10.64 21.01 -22.75
C LEU A 164 10.35 21.93 -23.95
N TYR A 165 9.09 22.32 -24.15
CA TYR A 165 8.68 23.22 -25.23
C TYR A 165 8.73 24.71 -24.86
N ALA A 166 9.23 25.07 -23.68
CA ALA A 166 9.39 26.47 -23.30
C ALA A 166 10.50 27.11 -24.14
N LYS A 167 10.21 28.25 -24.80
CA LYS A 167 11.23 29.00 -25.54
C LYS A 167 12.37 29.39 -24.61
N PRO A 168 13.64 29.27 -25.05
CA PRO A 168 14.77 29.72 -24.27
C PRO A 168 14.69 31.24 -24.01
N PRO A 169 15.20 31.72 -22.87
CA PRO A 169 15.23 33.15 -22.58
C PRO A 169 16.07 33.90 -23.63
N PRO A 170 15.69 35.13 -23.98
CA PRO A 170 16.45 35.94 -24.92
C PRO A 170 17.88 36.17 -24.38
N PRO A 171 18.90 36.24 -25.26
CA PRO A 171 20.27 36.47 -24.83
C PRO A 171 20.38 37.81 -24.07
N PRO A 172 21.21 37.87 -23.02
CA PRO A 172 21.47 39.12 -22.30
C PRO A 172 22.08 40.15 -23.26
N ARG A 173 21.55 41.38 -23.21
CA ARG A 173 22.06 42.55 -23.95
C ARG A 173 23.36 43.06 -23.34
#